data_AF-A0A914JWI0-F1
#
_entry.id   AF-A0A914JWI0-F1
#
_cell.length_a   1.000
_cell.length_b   1.000
_cell.length_c   1.000
_cell.angle_alpha   90.00
_cell.angle_beta   90.00
_cell.angle_gamma   90.00
#
_symmetry.space_group_name_H-M   'P 1'
#
loop_
_entity.id
_entity.type
_entity.pdbx_description
1 polymer ?
#
loop_
_entity_poly.entity_id
_entity_poly.type
_entity_poly.pdbx_seq_one_letter_code
_entity_poly.pdbx_strand_id
1 'polypeptide(L)'
;MVQGGDWGSLVVSNIGRMYPENIYGVHVNMAFDMSTKGFILQMIGSYFPSLVFKDKESATFSMKNFLFEFIKEGGYMHIQATKPDTVGVGLNDSPIGLMT
;
A
#
# COMPACT_ATOMS: atom_id res chain seq x y z
N MET A 1 8.67 -20.03 4.98
CA MET A 1 8.67 -18.58 5.23
C MET A 1 8.49 -17.87 3.90
N VAL A 2 7.82 -16.72 3.89
CA VAL A 2 7.62 -15.89 2.69
C VAL A 2 7.94 -14.43 3.01
N GLN A 3 8.42 -13.68 2.02
CA GLN A 3 8.73 -12.27 2.15
C GLN A 3 8.17 -11.47 0.97
N GLY A 4 7.67 -10.26 1.23
CA GLY A 4 7.15 -9.37 0.20
C GLY A 4 7.29 -7.88 0.53
N GLY A 5 7.37 -7.08 -0.53
CA GLY A 5 7.21 -5.62 -0.54
C GLY A 5 6.22 -5.25 -1.64
N ASP A 6 5.69 -4.03 -1.65
CA ASP A 6 4.72 -3.56 -2.67
C ASP A 6 3.56 -4.58 -2.88
N TRP A 7 3.26 -5.00 -4.10
CA TRP A 7 2.30 -6.07 -4.39
C TRP A 7 2.66 -7.39 -3.72
N GLY A 8 3.96 -7.68 -3.60
CA GLY A 8 4.47 -8.84 -2.87
C GLY A 8 3.99 -8.86 -1.42
N SER A 9 3.93 -7.71 -0.73
CA SER A 9 3.40 -7.63 0.65
C SER A 9 1.95 -8.14 0.72
N LEU A 10 1.11 -7.72 -0.23
CA LEU A 10 -0.28 -8.16 -0.31
C LEU A 10 -0.37 -9.66 -0.58
N VAL A 11 0.41 -10.15 -1.56
CA VAL A 11 0.43 -11.56 -1.97
C VAL A 11 0.89 -12.45 -0.81
N VAL A 12 2.02 -12.15 -0.17
CA VAL A 12 2.54 -13.00 0.90
C VAL A 12 1.70 -12.96 2.17
N SER A 13 1.05 -11.82 2.45
CA SER A 13 0.08 -11.71 3.55
C SER A 13 -1.13 -12.61 3.30
N ASN A 14 -1.64 -12.63 2.07
CA ASN A 14 -2.74 -13.52 1.68
C ASN A 14 -2.32 -14.99 1.69
N ILE A 15 -1.13 -15.34 1.20
CA ILE A 15 -0.59 -16.70 1.25
C ILE A 15 -0.49 -17.18 2.71
N GLY A 16 0.05 -16.35 3.61
CA GLY A 16 0.14 -16.69 5.03
C GLY A 16 -1.23 -16.90 5.69
N ARG A 17 -2.28 -16.21 5.22
CA ARG A 17 -3.65 -16.40 5.71
C ARG A 17 -4.34 -17.63 5.13
N MET A 18 -4.07 -17.97 3.87
CA MET A 18 -4.71 -19.11 3.19
C MET A 18 -4.06 -20.45 3.52
N TYR A 19 -2.74 -20.47 3.78
CA TYR A 19 -1.97 -21.71 4.01
C TYR A 19 -1.17 -21.67 5.32
N PRO A 20 -1.82 -21.42 6.48
CA PRO A 20 -1.11 -21.25 7.75
C PRO A 20 -0.29 -22.48 8.16
N GLU A 21 -0.73 -23.69 7.81
CA GLU A 21 -0.02 -24.96 8.11
C GLU A 21 1.30 -25.10 7.35
N ASN A 22 1.44 -24.40 6.21
CA ASN A 22 2.62 -24.49 5.35
C ASN A 22 3.56 -23.28 5.51
N ILE A 23 3.08 -22.20 6.14
CA ILE A 23 3.77 -20.93 6.23
C ILE A 23 4.17 -20.64 7.68
N TYR A 24 5.42 -20.98 8.01
CA TYR A 24 6.00 -20.72 9.32
C TYR A 24 6.21 -19.22 9.66
N GLY A 25 6.07 -18.33 8.69
CA GLY A 25 6.27 -16.89 8.91
C GLY A 25 6.13 -16.06 7.65
N VAL A 26 5.62 -14.84 7.83
CA VAL A 26 5.46 -13.81 6.80
C VAL A 26 6.27 -12.58 7.21
N HIS A 27 7.21 -12.17 6.35
CA HIS A 27 7.95 -10.93 6.53
C HIS A 27 7.51 -9.91 5.46
N VAL A 28 7.13 -8.70 5.88
CA VAL A 28 6.81 -7.62 4.95
C VAL A 28 7.60 -6.38 5.31
N ASN A 29 8.11 -5.67 4.31
CA ASN A 29 8.75 -4.36 4.50
C ASN A 29 7.81 -3.20 4.16
N MET A 30 6.62 -3.50 3.66
CA MET A 30 5.58 -2.52 3.32
C MET A 30 4.23 -3.05 3.82
N ALA A 31 3.94 -2.82 5.10
CA ALA A 31 2.71 -3.27 5.72
C ALA A 31 1.57 -2.29 5.40
N PHE A 32 0.47 -2.80 4.86
CA PHE A 32 -0.73 -2.03 4.57
C PHE A 32 -1.90 -2.52 5.42
N ASP A 33 -2.68 -1.59 5.96
CA ASP A 33 -4.02 -1.85 6.49
C ASP A 33 -5.02 -0.96 5.75
N MET A 34 -5.69 -1.57 4.75
CA MET A 34 -6.76 -0.93 3.98
C MET A 34 -8.16 -1.33 4.48
N SER A 35 -8.27 -1.87 5.69
CA SER A 35 -9.57 -2.19 6.28
C SER A 35 -10.32 -0.91 6.67
N THR A 36 -11.66 -0.97 6.66
CA THR A 36 -12.50 0.14 7.13
C THR A 36 -12.17 0.55 8.56
N LYS A 37 -11.88 -0.43 9.43
CA LYS A 37 -11.45 -0.18 10.81
C LYS A 37 -10.11 0.54 10.87
N GLY A 38 -9.12 0.08 10.11
CA GLY A 38 -7.80 0.72 10.01
C GLY A 38 -7.93 2.18 9.56
N PHE A 39 -8.73 2.43 8.53
CA PHE A 39 -8.99 3.78 8.04
C PHE A 39 -9.65 4.69 9.10
N ILE A 40 -10.67 4.20 9.80
CA ILE A 40 -11.34 4.96 10.88
C ILE A 40 -10.35 5.27 12.02
N LEU A 41 -9.54 4.30 12.43
CA LEU A 41 -8.55 4.51 13.48
C LEU A 41 -7.47 5.50 13.05
N GLN A 42 -7.00 5.45 11.81
CA GLN A 42 -6.04 6.42 11.28
C GLN A 42 -6.64 7.83 11.20
N MET A 43 -7.91 7.98 10.82
CA MET A 43 -8.64 9.26 10.88
C MET A 43 -8.68 9.81 12.31
N ILE A 44 -9.12 9.00 13.28
CA ILE A 44 -9.17 9.41 14.69
C ILE A 44 -7.77 9.76 15.19
N GLY A 45 -6.78 8.91 14.92
CA GLY A 45 -5.39 9.10 15.33
C GLY A 45 -4.77 10.37 14.75
N SER A 46 -5.18 10.80 13.55
CA SER A 46 -4.70 12.06 12.96
C SER A 46 -5.14 13.30 13.73
N TYR A 47 -6.26 13.26 14.48
CA TYR A 47 -6.75 14.38 15.30
C TYR A 47 -6.53 14.18 16.80
N PHE A 48 -6.53 12.92 17.26
CA PHE A 48 -6.35 12.51 18.66
C PHE A 48 -5.31 11.39 18.75
N PRO A 49 -4.01 11.71 18.58
CA PRO A 49 -2.96 10.70 18.40
C PRO A 49 -2.84 9.71 19.57
N SER A 50 -3.03 10.19 20.80
CA SER A 50 -2.90 9.38 22.02
C SER A 50 -3.96 8.27 22.16
N LEU A 51 -5.06 8.32 21.40
CA LEU A 51 -6.10 7.28 21.41
C LEU A 51 -5.73 6.07 20.54
N VAL A 52 -4.76 6.22 19.63
CA VAL A 52 -4.48 5.22 18.59
C VAL A 52 -3.00 4.82 18.60
N PHE A 53 -2.10 5.81 18.64
CA PHE A 53 -0.66 5.60 18.53
C PHE A 53 -0.01 5.48 19.90
N LYS A 54 0.84 4.48 20.07
CA LYS A 54 1.56 4.23 21.34
C LYS A 54 2.89 4.95 21.39
N ASP A 55 3.57 5.08 20.26
CA ASP A 55 4.86 5.72 20.13
C ASP A 55 4.72 7.13 19.52
N LYS A 56 5.73 7.97 19.77
CA LYS A 56 5.72 9.37 19.33
C LYS A 56 5.89 9.52 17.83
N GLU A 57 6.52 8.57 17.15
CA GLU A 57 6.78 8.64 15.72
C GLU A 57 5.48 8.42 14.94
N SER A 58 4.76 7.35 15.24
CA SER A 58 3.43 7.07 14.69
C SER A 58 2.42 8.16 15.01
N ALA A 59 2.55 8.82 16.17
CA ALA A 59 1.70 9.95 16.55
C ALA A 59 1.84 11.19 15.65
N THR A 60 2.85 11.24 14.76
CA THR A 60 2.99 12.31 13.75
C THR A 60 2.17 12.05 12.49
N PHE A 61 1.50 10.89 12.38
CA PHE A 61 0.69 10.54 11.23
C PHE A 61 -0.37 11.61 10.94
N SER A 62 -0.42 12.05 9.67
CA SER A 62 -1.40 13.02 9.18
C SER A 62 -2.18 12.39 8.02
N MET A 63 -3.47 12.18 8.23
CA MET A 63 -4.32 11.64 7.18
C MET A 63 -4.42 12.60 5.99
N LYS A 64 -4.40 13.91 6.25
CA LYS A 64 -4.41 14.92 5.18
C LYS A 64 -3.20 14.77 4.27
N ASN A 65 -2.00 14.62 4.84
CA ASN A 65 -0.78 14.47 4.06
C ASN A 65 -0.78 13.12 3.32
N PHE A 66 -1.21 12.05 3.99
CA PHE A 66 -1.37 10.74 3.36
C PHE A 66 -2.29 10.81 2.12
N LEU A 67 -3.48 11.40 2.25
CA LEU A 67 -4.41 11.54 1.13
C LEU A 67 -3.87 12.44 0.01
N PHE A 68 -3.20 13.54 0.37
CA PHE A 68 -2.60 14.44 -0.60
C PHE A 68 -1.51 13.73 -1.43
N GLU A 69 -0.56 13.06 -0.77
CA GLU A 69 0.48 12.30 -1.47
C GLU A 69 -0.12 11.13 -2.27
N PHE A 70 -1.14 10.46 -1.74
CA PHE A 70 -1.82 9.38 -2.47
C PHE A 70 -2.47 9.87 -3.76
N ILE A 71 -3.14 11.03 -3.74
CA ILE A 71 -3.72 11.62 -4.96
C ILE A 71 -2.62 12.07 -5.93
N LYS A 72 -1.56 12.69 -5.41
CA LYS A 72 -0.45 13.22 -6.21
C LYS A 72 0.34 12.11 -6.93
N GLU A 73 0.64 11.01 -6.24
CA GLU A 73 1.47 9.93 -6.76
C GLU A 73 0.65 8.76 -7.34
N GLY A 74 -0.65 8.67 -7.04
CA GLY A 74 -1.53 7.57 -7.44
C GLY A 74 -1.93 7.53 -8.91
N GLY A 75 -1.43 8.45 -9.75
CA GLY A 75 -1.79 8.55 -11.17
C GLY A 75 -1.49 7.28 -11.96
N TYR A 76 -0.30 6.70 -11.79
CA TYR A 76 0.09 5.46 -12.47
C TYR A 76 -0.84 4.29 -12.06
N MET A 77 -1.15 4.20 -10.76
CA MET A 77 -2.01 3.16 -10.21
C MET A 77 -3.41 3.26 -10.80
N HIS A 78 -3.95 4.49 -10.93
CA HIS A 78 -5.28 4.71 -11.49
C HIS A 78 -5.37 4.30 -12.96
N ILE A 79 -4.42 4.70 -13.81
CA ILE A 79 -4.46 4.36 -15.24
C ILE A 79 -4.20 2.87 -15.48
N GLN A 80 -3.28 2.25 -14.73
CA GLN A 80 -3.01 0.81 -14.83
C GLN A 80 -4.20 -0.03 -14.32
N ALA A 81 -4.94 0.45 -13.31
CA ALA A 81 -6.12 -0.26 -12.82
C ALA A 81 -7.33 -0.15 -13.76
N THR A 82 -7.41 0.88 -14.60
CA THR A 82 -8.61 1.18 -15.42
C THR A 82 -8.43 0.96 -16.91
N LYS A 83 -7.24 1.24 -17.45
CA LYS A 83 -6.90 1.17 -18.89
C LYS A 83 -5.47 0.61 -19.12
N PRO A 84 -5.13 -0.57 -18.58
CA PRO A 84 -3.79 -1.13 -18.67
C PRO A 84 -3.33 -1.35 -20.12
N ASP A 85 -4.21 -1.84 -21.00
CA ASP A 85 -3.85 -2.08 -22.40
C ASP A 85 -3.54 -0.78 -23.16
N THR A 86 -4.27 0.30 -22.85
CA THR A 86 -4.07 1.60 -23.50
C THR A 86 -2.70 2.18 -23.14
N VAL A 87 -2.36 2.24 -21.85
CA VAL A 87 -1.05 2.75 -21.42
C VAL A 87 0.08 1.79 -21.82
N GLY A 88 -0.19 0.48 -21.80
CA GLY A 88 0.79 -0.56 -22.12
C GLY A 88 1.28 -0.53 -23.57
N VAL A 89 0.43 -0.18 -24.54
CA VAL A 89 0.83 -0.06 -25.95
C VAL A 89 1.97 0.96 -26.13
N GLY A 90 1.84 2.15 -25.52
CA GLY A 90 2.88 3.18 -25.61
C GLY A 90 4.19 2.80 -24.91
N LEU A 91 4.09 2.13 -23.76
CA LEU A 91 5.24 1.66 -22.99
C LEU A 91 6.01 0.54 -23.73
N ASN A 92 5.31 -0.30 -24.49
CA ASN A 92 5.92 -1.41 -25.23
C ASN A 92 6.65 -0.94 -26.51
N ASP A 93 6.16 0.13 -27.15
CA ASP A 93 6.70 0.60 -28.44
C ASP A 93 7.83 1.64 -28.28
N SER A 94 7.94 2.27 -27.10
CA SER A 94 8.92 3.35 -26.85
C SER A 94 9.81 3.05 -25.62
N PRO A 95 11.10 2.73 -25.84
CA PRO A 95 12.07 2.56 -24.76
C PRO A 95 12.25 3.82 -23.88
N ILE A 96 12.07 5.01 -24.47
CA ILE A 96 12.12 6.27 -23.71
C ILE A 96 10.87 6.39 -22.82
N GLY A 97 9.69 6.06 -23.35
CA GLY A 97 8.45 6.08 -22.58
C GLY A 97 8.42 5.05 -21.46
N LEU A 98 9.11 3.92 -21.60
CA LEU A 98 9.25 2.91 -20.55
C LEU A 98 10.19 3.35 -19.41
N MET A 99 11.17 4.22 -19.69
CA MET A 99 12.18 4.66 -18.72
C MET A 99 11.68 5.80 -17.82
N THR A 100 10.74 6.61 -18.31
CA THR A 100 10.18 7.77 -17.60
C THR A 100 9.13 7.37 -16.59
#